data_AF-A0A9E5MWE1-F1
#
_entry.id   AF-A0A9E5MWE1-F1
#
_cell.length_a   1.000
_cell.length_b   1.000
_cell.length_c   1.000
_cell.angle_alpha   90.00
_cell.angle_beta   90.00
_cell.angle_gamma   90.00
#
_symmetry.space_group_name_H-M   'P 1'
#
loop_
_entity.id
_entity.type
_entity.pdbx_description
1 polymer ?
#
loop_
_entity_poly.entity_id
_entity_poly.type
_entity_poly.pdbx_seq_one_letter_code
_entity_poly.pdbx_strand_id
1 'polypeptide(L)'
;MKAPDELAGKKGRCPMCASEVPLPHATDPALTYTPPPPREMPTIQLEDSGEDEQLPRPVADEVPADSGLKFTRPENLKRHCHYLICNSKDVVARWDDDGKGWMVQVKDGFVKATQNPKQIPTMGNYVFIEIEIASEGPHQRLAGVHAYTLPNAFALLKLTKQENAILEALEQKTDLNDRQRALVRQRVNAKYLPSIWDDAAEF
;
A
#
# COMPACT_ATOMS: atom_id res chain seq x y z
N MET A 1 28.07 -1.55 -15.13
CA MET A 1 28.78 -1.72 -16.43
C MET A 1 28.75 -0.37 -17.13
N LYS A 2 29.92 0.23 -17.41
CA LYS A 2 30.02 1.49 -18.16
C LYS A 2 30.03 1.17 -19.65
N ALA A 3 29.21 1.84 -20.44
CA ALA A 3 29.23 1.73 -21.89
C ALA A 3 30.48 2.46 -22.44
N PRO A 4 31.15 1.94 -23.48
CA PRO A 4 32.25 2.64 -24.15
C PRO A 4 31.78 3.96 -24.78
N ASP A 5 32.61 5.01 -24.69
CA ASP A 5 32.27 6.38 -25.14
C ASP A 5 31.95 6.50 -26.64
N GLU A 6 32.36 5.52 -27.45
CA GLU A 6 32.09 5.49 -28.90
C GLU A 6 30.61 5.30 -29.27
N LEU A 7 29.75 4.95 -28.30
CA LEU A 7 28.31 4.74 -28.49
C LEU A 7 27.45 5.90 -27.97
N ALA A 8 28.06 6.95 -27.42
CA ALA A 8 27.34 8.15 -26.99
C ALA A 8 26.64 8.82 -28.19
N GLY A 9 25.31 8.97 -28.09
CA GLY A 9 24.48 9.57 -29.15
C GLY A 9 23.87 8.61 -30.18
N LYS A 10 24.10 7.28 -30.08
CA LYS A 10 23.39 6.29 -30.91
C LYS A 10 22.25 5.61 -30.13
N LYS A 11 21.15 5.29 -30.81
CA LYS A 11 19.99 4.60 -30.22
C LYS A 11 20.39 3.17 -29.82
N GLY A 12 20.45 2.92 -28.52
CA GLY A 12 20.65 1.58 -27.96
C GLY A 12 19.32 0.92 -27.62
N ARG A 13 19.25 -0.41 -27.77
CA ARG A 13 18.13 -1.20 -27.24
C ARG A 13 18.39 -1.55 -25.78
N CYS A 14 17.40 -1.31 -24.94
CA CYS A 14 17.44 -1.71 -23.54
C CYS A 14 17.51 -3.24 -23.42
N PRO A 15 18.47 -3.82 -22.70
CA PRO A 15 18.59 -5.28 -22.56
C PRO A 15 17.46 -5.91 -21.72
N MET A 16 16.63 -5.11 -21.04
CA MET A 16 15.51 -5.59 -20.22
C MET A 16 14.16 -5.62 -20.95
N CYS A 17 13.99 -4.83 -22.01
CA CYS A 17 12.69 -4.71 -22.68
C CYS A 17 12.77 -4.48 -24.20
N ALA A 18 13.97 -4.47 -24.78
CA ALA A 18 14.25 -4.26 -26.21
C ALA A 18 13.78 -2.92 -26.81
N SER A 19 13.14 -2.04 -26.03
CA SER A 19 12.75 -0.70 -26.46
C SER A 19 13.96 0.21 -26.73
N GLU A 20 13.86 1.07 -27.74
CA GLU A 20 14.87 2.08 -28.06
C GLU A 20 14.80 3.23 -27.04
N VAL A 21 15.91 3.45 -26.31
CA VAL A 21 16.00 4.54 -25.33
C VAL A 21 17.17 5.45 -25.71
N PRO A 22 16.99 6.78 -25.80
CA PRO A 22 18.07 7.71 -26.07
C PRO A 22 19.08 7.70 -24.91
N LEU A 23 20.36 7.47 -25.23
CA LEU A 23 21.46 7.50 -24.26
C LEU A 23 21.88 8.96 -24.02
N PRO A 24 21.94 9.44 -22.76
CA PRO A 24 22.37 10.80 -22.45
C PRO A 24 23.85 11.01 -22.78
N HIS A 25 24.20 12.20 -23.29
CA HIS A 25 25.57 12.57 -23.65
C HIS A 25 26.46 12.68 -22.39
N ALA A 26 27.70 12.18 -22.49
CA ALA A 26 28.67 12.12 -21.41
C ALA A 26 29.37 13.46 -21.08
N THR A 27 28.70 14.59 -21.29
CA THR A 27 29.26 15.91 -20.97
C THR A 27 28.27 16.71 -20.13
N ASP A 28 28.11 16.32 -18.88
CA ASP A 28 27.59 17.20 -17.84
C ASP A 28 28.61 17.23 -16.69
N PRO A 29 29.52 18.24 -16.66
CA PRO A 29 30.36 18.46 -15.49
C PRO A 29 29.52 19.06 -14.36
N ALA A 30 29.64 18.44 -13.20
CA ALA A 30 29.00 18.86 -11.97
C ALA A 30 29.46 20.27 -11.53
N LEU A 31 28.49 21.03 -11.00
CA LEU A 31 28.59 22.15 -10.06
C LEU A 31 29.16 23.49 -10.56
N THR A 32 28.26 24.45 -10.82
CA THR A 32 28.36 25.82 -10.28
C THR A 32 26.95 26.43 -10.19
N TYR A 33 26.41 26.55 -8.98
CA TYR A 33 25.26 27.38 -8.70
C TYR A 33 25.73 28.83 -8.63
N THR A 34 25.44 29.60 -9.67
CA THR A 34 25.64 31.05 -9.71
C THR A 34 24.33 31.71 -9.26
N PRO A 35 24.30 32.49 -8.18
CA PRO A 35 23.09 33.22 -7.80
C PRO A 35 22.73 34.24 -8.89
N PRO A 36 21.43 34.44 -9.21
CA PRO A 36 21.02 35.42 -10.20
C PRO A 36 21.26 36.85 -9.69
N PRO A 37 21.59 37.81 -10.60
CA PRO A 37 21.74 39.22 -10.23
C PRO A 37 20.41 39.82 -9.76
N PRO A 38 20.45 40.84 -8.87
CA PRO A 38 19.25 41.50 -8.38
C PRO A 38 18.51 42.17 -9.55
N ARG A 39 17.22 41.84 -9.69
CA ARG A 39 16.34 42.50 -10.65
C ARG A 39 16.03 43.91 -10.16
N GLU A 40 16.36 44.90 -10.97
CA GLU A 40 15.92 46.28 -10.82
C GLU A 40 14.39 46.32 -10.83
N MET A 41 13.82 46.83 -9.75
CA MET A 41 12.39 47.08 -9.67
C MET A 41 12.04 48.29 -10.54
N PRO A 42 10.98 48.22 -11.38
CA PRO A 42 10.44 49.41 -12.02
C PRO A 42 9.83 50.32 -10.96
N THR A 43 10.31 51.57 -10.91
CA THR A 43 9.68 52.69 -10.21
C THR A 43 8.27 52.89 -10.75
N ILE A 44 7.27 52.47 -9.96
CA ILE A 44 5.88 52.84 -10.19
C ILE A 44 5.65 54.17 -9.48
N GLN A 45 5.28 55.17 -10.26
CA GLN A 45 4.97 56.52 -9.81
C GLN A 45 3.76 56.48 -8.88
N LEU A 46 3.91 57.04 -7.68
CA LEU A 46 2.80 57.32 -6.78
C LEU A 46 2.10 58.57 -7.29
N GLU A 47 0.95 58.39 -7.92
CA GLU A 47 -0.03 59.45 -8.13
C GLU A 47 -1.09 59.35 -7.02
N ASP A 48 -1.17 60.45 -6.28
CA ASP A 48 -2.10 60.78 -5.23
C ASP A 48 -3.53 60.88 -5.80
N SER A 49 -4.45 60.08 -5.27
CA SER A 49 -5.90 60.27 -5.44
C SER A 49 -6.59 59.50 -4.32
N GLY A 50 -6.93 60.22 -3.26
CA GLY A 50 -7.82 59.71 -2.22
C GLY A 50 -9.26 59.66 -2.73
N GLU A 51 -10.00 58.64 -2.31
CA GLU A 51 -11.44 58.69 -2.06
C GLU A 51 -11.87 57.44 -1.27
N ASP A 52 -12.77 57.67 -0.31
CA ASP A 52 -13.33 56.78 0.70
C ASP A 52 -14.06 55.58 0.06
N GLU A 53 -13.64 54.33 0.31
CA GLU A 53 -14.48 53.16 0.03
C GLU A 53 -14.32 52.06 1.09
N GLN A 54 -15.37 51.92 1.91
CA GLN A 54 -15.55 50.90 2.94
C GLN A 54 -15.43 49.49 2.35
N LEU A 55 -14.34 48.79 2.67
CA LEU A 55 -14.22 47.35 2.40
C LEU A 55 -15.14 46.55 3.34
N PRO A 56 -16.05 45.71 2.80
CA PRO A 56 -16.82 44.78 3.61
C PRO A 56 -15.89 43.72 4.19
N ARG A 57 -16.07 43.44 5.49
CA ARG A 57 -15.36 42.36 6.19
C ARG A 57 -15.55 41.06 5.43
N PRO A 58 -14.48 40.26 5.19
CA PRO A 58 -14.66 38.93 4.63
C PRO A 58 -15.50 38.12 5.63
N VAL A 59 -16.68 37.73 5.18
CA VAL A 59 -17.51 36.72 5.82
C VAL A 59 -16.60 35.51 6.01
N ALA A 60 -16.44 35.06 7.25
CA ALA A 60 -15.76 33.82 7.53
C ALA A 60 -16.49 32.73 6.75
N ASP A 61 -15.90 32.33 5.63
CA ASP A 61 -16.14 31.02 5.04
C ASP A 61 -15.82 30.02 6.14
N GLU A 62 -16.87 29.57 6.83
CA GLU A 62 -16.83 28.35 7.62
C GLU A 62 -16.60 27.22 6.62
N VAL A 63 -15.35 27.05 6.20
CA VAL A 63 -14.86 25.84 5.57
C VAL A 63 -15.27 24.72 6.53
N PRO A 64 -16.13 23.77 6.12
CA PRO A 64 -16.51 22.69 6.99
C PRO A 64 -15.23 21.95 7.38
N ALA A 65 -14.85 22.10 8.64
CA ALA A 65 -13.71 21.44 9.21
C ALA A 65 -13.90 19.94 8.99
N ASP A 66 -12.96 19.35 8.26
CA ASP A 66 -12.56 17.97 8.40
C ASP A 66 -13.74 16.98 8.33
N SER A 67 -14.11 16.59 7.11
CA SER A 67 -14.70 15.27 6.84
C SER A 67 -13.65 14.17 7.09
N GLY A 68 -12.93 14.27 8.21
CA GLY A 68 -11.91 13.35 8.66
C GLY A 68 -12.61 12.06 9.02
N LEU A 69 -12.72 11.16 8.05
CA LEU A 69 -13.09 9.78 8.27
C LEU A 69 -12.11 9.20 9.29
N LYS A 70 -12.47 9.27 10.57
CA LYS A 70 -11.64 8.77 11.66
C LYS A 70 -11.38 7.30 11.42
N PHE A 71 -10.13 6.99 11.11
CA PHE A 71 -9.64 5.64 11.03
C PHE A 71 -9.87 4.94 12.37
N THR A 72 -10.78 3.97 12.40
CA THR A 72 -10.98 3.12 13.59
C THR A 72 -10.21 1.83 13.37
N ARG A 73 -9.14 1.65 14.14
CA ARG A 73 -8.33 0.43 14.14
C ARG A 73 -9.14 -0.72 14.75
N PRO A 74 -9.12 -1.93 14.16
CA PRO A 74 -9.71 -3.11 14.80
C PRO A 74 -9.00 -3.40 16.13
N GLU A 75 -9.76 -3.65 17.19
CA GLU A 75 -9.19 -3.96 18.52
C GLU A 75 -8.83 -5.44 18.68
N ASN A 76 -9.60 -6.33 18.04
CA ASN A 76 -9.46 -7.78 18.17
C ASN A 76 -9.73 -8.48 16.84
N LEU A 77 -9.03 -9.59 16.61
CA LEU A 77 -9.34 -10.52 15.53
C LEU A 77 -10.69 -11.20 15.81
N LYS A 78 -11.58 -11.17 14.82
CA LYS A 78 -12.91 -11.76 14.88
C LYS A 78 -12.89 -13.14 14.24
N ARG A 79 -13.50 -14.12 14.92
CA ARG A 79 -13.52 -15.52 14.44
C ARG A 79 -14.32 -15.72 13.15
N HIS A 80 -15.26 -14.83 12.82
CA HIS A 80 -16.02 -14.87 11.56
C HIS A 80 -15.34 -14.12 10.41
N CYS A 81 -14.17 -13.51 10.66
CA CYS A 81 -13.36 -12.86 9.65
C CYS A 81 -12.14 -13.72 9.31
N HIS A 82 -11.66 -13.60 8.07
CA HIS A 82 -10.37 -14.15 7.67
C HIS A 82 -9.36 -13.04 7.53
N TYR A 83 -8.15 -13.30 7.99
CA TYR A 83 -7.09 -12.31 7.96
C TYR A 83 -5.92 -12.79 7.13
N LEU A 84 -5.48 -11.93 6.22
CA LEU A 84 -4.30 -12.14 5.37
C LEU A 84 -3.34 -10.98 5.56
N ILE A 85 -2.05 -11.28 5.41
CA ILE A 85 -1.00 -10.29 5.30
C ILE A 85 -0.27 -10.57 4.01
N CYS A 86 -0.25 -9.58 3.12
CA CYS A 86 0.32 -9.72 1.79
C CYS A 86 1.41 -8.67 1.58
N ASN A 87 2.40 -8.98 0.76
CA ASN A 87 3.22 -7.96 0.12
C ASN A 87 2.62 -7.62 -1.26
N SER A 88 3.42 -7.10 -2.19
CA SER A 88 2.96 -6.80 -3.56
C SER A 88 2.79 -8.04 -4.46
N LYS A 89 3.32 -9.19 -4.06
CA LYS A 89 3.45 -10.41 -4.88
C LYS A 89 2.72 -11.63 -4.32
N ASP A 90 2.75 -11.85 -3.01
CA ASP A 90 2.27 -13.06 -2.34
C ASP A 90 1.69 -12.80 -0.94
N VAL A 91 1.06 -13.85 -0.39
CA VAL A 91 0.49 -13.89 0.96
C VAL A 91 1.57 -14.35 1.93
N VAL A 92 2.12 -13.43 2.70
CA VAL A 92 3.23 -13.69 3.63
C VAL A 92 2.74 -14.34 4.92
N ALA A 93 1.54 -14.01 5.39
CA ALA A 93 0.94 -14.66 6.53
C ALA A 93 -0.58 -14.70 6.43
N ARG A 94 -1.19 -15.63 7.16
CA ARG A 94 -2.64 -15.76 7.31
C ARG A 94 -2.97 -16.13 8.74
N TRP A 95 -4.15 -15.74 9.20
CA TRP A 95 -4.68 -16.22 10.48
C TRP A 95 -5.67 -17.34 10.21
N ASP A 96 -5.49 -18.48 10.89
CA ASP A 96 -6.41 -19.62 10.84
C ASP A 96 -7.17 -19.70 12.19
N ASP A 97 -8.49 -19.77 12.10
CA ASP A 97 -9.48 -19.70 13.19
C ASP A 97 -9.54 -20.98 14.07
N ASP A 98 -8.89 -22.06 13.63
CA ASP A 98 -8.79 -23.37 14.32
C ASP A 98 -7.87 -23.35 15.57
N GLY A 99 -7.58 -22.18 16.15
CA GLY A 99 -6.65 -22.04 17.27
C GLY A 99 -5.16 -22.21 16.88
N LYS A 100 -4.87 -22.28 15.58
CA LYS A 100 -3.49 -22.28 15.06
C LYS A 100 -2.88 -20.88 15.13
N GLY A 101 -3.72 -19.85 15.06
CA GLY A 101 -3.31 -18.45 15.11
C GLY A 101 -2.64 -18.02 13.82
N TRP A 102 -1.61 -17.18 13.92
CA TRP A 102 -0.87 -16.72 12.75
C TRP A 102 0.02 -17.81 12.16
N MET A 103 -0.15 -18.01 10.85
CA MET A 103 0.62 -18.92 10.02
C MET A 103 1.40 -18.12 8.98
N VAL A 104 2.69 -18.39 8.84
CA VAL A 104 3.61 -17.65 7.95
C VAL A 104 3.96 -18.53 6.76
N GLN A 105 3.99 -17.93 5.58
CA GLN A 105 4.35 -18.61 4.36
C GLN A 105 5.84 -18.98 4.38
N VAL A 106 6.12 -20.25 4.10
CA VAL A 106 7.45 -20.80 3.83
C VAL A 106 7.43 -21.49 2.46
N LYS A 107 8.60 -21.94 2.00
CA LYS A 107 8.73 -22.61 0.70
C LYS A 107 7.74 -23.77 0.53
N ASP A 108 7.52 -24.54 1.60
CA ASP A 108 6.71 -25.75 1.60
C ASP A 108 5.38 -25.59 2.37
N GLY A 109 4.76 -24.40 2.26
CA GLY A 109 3.41 -24.15 2.78
C GLY A 109 3.36 -23.12 3.90
N PHE A 110 2.64 -23.42 4.98
CA PHE A 110 2.38 -22.48 6.06
C PHE A 110 2.75 -23.09 7.42
N VAL A 111 3.54 -22.36 8.21
CA VAL A 111 4.00 -22.78 9.54
C VAL A 111 3.58 -21.80 10.62
N LYS A 112 3.37 -22.28 11.84
CA LYS A 112 2.93 -21.45 12.96
C LYS A 112 3.99 -20.40 13.30
N ALA A 113 3.60 -19.12 13.32
CA ALA A 113 4.49 -17.98 13.51
C ALA A 113 5.25 -18.03 14.84
N THR A 114 4.53 -18.37 15.93
CA THR A 114 5.09 -18.42 17.29
C THR A 114 6.15 -19.51 17.45
N GLN A 115 6.06 -20.60 16.69
CA GLN A 115 7.03 -21.70 16.72
C GLN A 115 8.19 -21.48 15.75
N ASN A 116 8.02 -20.62 14.74
CA ASN A 116 8.98 -20.43 13.65
C ASN A 116 9.35 -18.95 13.46
N PRO A 117 9.85 -18.24 14.49
CA PRO A 117 10.13 -16.81 14.41
C PRO A 117 11.20 -16.47 13.35
N LYS A 118 12.13 -17.40 13.07
CA LYS A 118 13.18 -17.22 12.05
C LYS A 118 12.67 -17.20 10.62
N GLN A 119 11.46 -17.73 10.38
CA GLN A 119 10.83 -17.77 9.06
C GLN A 119 10.02 -16.50 8.78
N ILE A 120 9.83 -15.63 9.77
CA ILE A 120 9.09 -14.38 9.61
C ILE A 120 9.99 -13.38 8.89
N PRO A 121 9.55 -12.84 7.74
CA PRO A 121 10.28 -11.77 7.08
C PRO A 121 10.43 -10.57 8.01
N THR A 122 11.69 -10.17 8.24
CA THR A 122 12.03 -9.11 9.18
C THR A 122 11.73 -7.71 8.65
N MET A 123 11.77 -7.52 7.33
CA MET A 123 11.60 -6.22 6.67
C MET A 123 10.73 -6.36 5.42
N GLY A 124 9.75 -5.48 5.29
CA GLY A 124 9.00 -5.31 4.06
C GLY A 124 7.81 -4.36 4.22
N ASN A 125 7.18 -4.06 3.09
CA ASN A 125 5.93 -3.33 3.04
C ASN A 125 4.79 -4.34 2.93
N TYR A 126 3.90 -4.32 3.91
CA TYR A 126 2.81 -5.28 4.00
C TYR A 126 1.46 -4.56 4.06
N VAL A 127 0.46 -5.25 3.55
CA VAL A 127 -0.94 -4.87 3.68
C VAL A 127 -1.62 -5.96 4.51
N PHE A 128 -2.27 -5.53 5.58
CA PHE A 128 -3.16 -6.37 6.37
C PHE A 128 -4.55 -6.32 5.74
N ILE A 129 -5.15 -7.47 5.52
CA ILE A 129 -6.43 -7.62 4.85
C ILE A 129 -7.36 -8.39 5.77
N GLU A 130 -8.51 -7.79 6.06
CA GLU A 130 -9.65 -8.41 6.73
C GLU A 130 -10.71 -8.74 5.69
N ILE A 131 -11.15 -10.00 5.68
CA ILE A 131 -12.19 -10.52 4.80
C ILE A 131 -13.37 -10.90 5.70
N GLU A 132 -14.45 -10.15 5.58
CA GLU A 132 -15.66 -10.37 6.37
C GLU A 132 -16.64 -11.26 5.59
N ILE A 133 -17.05 -12.36 6.20
CA ILE A 133 -18.03 -13.28 5.64
C ILE A 133 -19.28 -13.20 6.50
N ALA A 134 -20.38 -12.71 5.92
CA ALA A 134 -21.67 -12.72 6.58
C ALA A 134 -22.35 -14.07 6.37
N SER A 135 -22.93 -14.61 7.44
CA SER A 135 -23.82 -15.77 7.35
C SER A 135 -25.26 -15.28 7.31
N GLU A 136 -25.99 -15.64 6.27
CA GLU A 136 -27.40 -15.31 6.06
C GLU A 136 -28.17 -16.63 5.91
N GLY A 137 -28.58 -17.20 7.04
CA GLY A 137 -29.19 -18.53 7.11
C GLY A 137 -28.21 -19.64 6.68
N PRO A 138 -28.56 -20.52 5.72
CA PRO A 138 -27.67 -21.56 5.24
C PRO A 138 -26.59 -21.05 4.28
N HIS A 139 -26.68 -19.80 3.84
CA HIS A 139 -25.77 -19.22 2.86
C HIS A 139 -24.71 -18.36 3.54
N GLN A 140 -23.49 -18.43 3.02
CA GLN A 140 -22.40 -17.53 3.39
C GLN A 140 -22.12 -16.61 2.20
N ARG A 141 -21.94 -15.32 2.48
CA ARG A 141 -21.63 -14.31 1.47
C ARG A 141 -20.45 -13.46 1.91
N LEU A 142 -19.65 -13.02 0.94
CA LEU A 142 -18.62 -12.02 1.17
C LEU A 142 -19.30 -10.68 1.50
N ALA A 143 -19.14 -10.22 2.74
CA ALA A 143 -19.74 -8.97 3.22
C ALA A 143 -18.83 -7.77 2.95
N GLY A 144 -17.52 -7.95 3.11
CA GLY A 144 -16.55 -6.88 2.97
C GLY A 144 -15.12 -7.36 2.86
N VAL A 145 -14.28 -6.54 2.22
CA VAL A 145 -12.83 -6.68 2.26
C VAL A 145 -12.25 -5.34 2.68
N HIS A 146 -11.52 -5.33 3.79
CA HIS A 146 -10.88 -4.14 4.32
C HIS A 146 -9.37 -4.32 4.30
N ALA A 147 -8.66 -3.32 3.81
CA ALA A 147 -7.21 -3.36 3.70
C ALA A 147 -6.59 -2.20 4.45
N TYR A 148 -5.46 -2.48 5.08
CA TYR A 148 -4.78 -1.61 6.02
C TYR A 148 -3.27 -1.67 5.79
N THR A 149 -2.61 -0.51 5.78
CA THR A 149 -1.16 -0.46 5.63
C THR A 149 -0.46 -0.86 6.92
N LEU A 150 0.57 -1.70 6.80
CA LEU A 150 1.54 -2.00 7.84
C LEU A 150 2.86 -1.26 7.51
N PRO A 151 3.03 0.00 7.94
CA PRO A 151 4.19 0.84 7.59
C PRO A 151 5.48 0.41 8.28
N ASN A 152 5.38 -0.27 9.43
CA ASN A 152 6.53 -0.70 10.19
C ASN A 152 7.16 -1.92 9.50
N ALA A 153 8.39 -1.74 8.99
CA ALA A 153 9.20 -2.80 8.39
C ALA A 153 9.23 -4.09 9.23
N PHE A 154 9.24 -3.96 10.56
CA PHE A 154 9.32 -5.06 11.52
C PHE A 154 7.96 -5.48 12.10
N ALA A 155 6.84 -5.02 11.51
CA ALA A 155 5.50 -5.28 12.03
C ALA A 155 5.22 -6.78 12.21
N LEU A 156 5.73 -7.62 11.29
CA LEU A 156 5.47 -9.06 11.32
C LEU A 156 6.11 -9.78 12.50
N LEU A 157 7.12 -9.21 13.15
CA LEU A 157 7.68 -9.78 14.39
C LEU A 157 6.63 -9.84 15.51
N LYS A 158 5.59 -8.99 15.46
CA LYS A 158 4.48 -9.01 16.42
C LYS A 158 3.65 -10.29 16.35
N LEU A 159 3.66 -11.01 15.22
CA LEU A 159 2.95 -12.29 15.05
C LEU A 159 3.45 -13.39 16.01
N THR A 160 4.66 -13.23 16.57
CA THR A 160 5.25 -14.18 17.53
C THR A 160 4.79 -13.96 18.97
N LYS A 161 4.17 -12.81 19.28
CA LYS A 161 3.84 -12.41 20.65
C LYS A 161 2.43 -12.87 21.04
N GLN A 162 1.44 -12.27 20.39
CA GLN A 162 0.02 -12.49 20.63
C GLN A 162 -0.74 -12.32 19.32
N GLU A 163 -1.92 -12.92 19.21
CA GLU A 163 -2.70 -12.91 17.98
C GLU A 163 -3.11 -11.49 17.57
N ASN A 164 -3.54 -10.67 18.53
CA ASN A 164 -3.97 -9.30 18.27
C ASN A 164 -2.83 -8.28 18.16
N ALA A 165 -1.59 -8.66 18.49
CA ALA A 165 -0.47 -7.70 18.56
C ALA A 165 -0.19 -7.02 17.21
N ILE A 166 -0.48 -7.68 16.10
CA ILE A 166 -0.30 -7.10 14.76
C ILE A 166 -1.25 -5.91 14.51
N LEU A 167 -2.40 -5.86 15.17
CA LEU A 167 -3.40 -4.80 14.98
C LEU A 167 -2.86 -3.44 15.42
N GLU A 168 -2.04 -3.40 16.46
CA GLU A 168 -1.36 -2.18 16.92
C GLU A 168 -0.44 -1.55 15.86
N ALA A 169 0.02 -2.34 14.88
CA ALA A 169 0.89 -1.87 13.81
C ALA A 169 0.11 -1.31 12.61
N LEU A 170 -1.23 -1.34 12.62
CA LEU A 170 -2.08 -0.81 11.56
C LEU A 170 -2.18 0.72 11.67
N GLU A 171 -1.94 1.42 10.56
CA GLU A 171 -1.90 2.88 10.54
C GLU A 171 -3.09 3.49 9.79
N GLN A 172 -3.31 3.08 8.55
CA GLN A 172 -4.32 3.67 7.67
C GLN A 172 -5.01 2.62 6.81
N LYS A 173 -6.24 2.91 6.38
CA LYS A 173 -6.90 2.14 5.31
C LYS A 173 -6.14 2.37 4.00
N THR A 174 -6.12 1.34 3.17
CA THR A 174 -5.48 1.38 1.86
C THR A 174 -6.26 0.57 0.85
N ASP A 175 -6.02 0.82 -0.42
CA ASP A 175 -6.59 0.03 -1.51
C ASP A 175 -5.67 -1.14 -1.86
N LEU A 176 -6.30 -2.26 -2.24
CA LEU A 176 -5.58 -3.41 -2.76
C LEU A 176 -5.18 -3.17 -4.21
N ASN A 177 -3.99 -3.62 -4.59
CA ASN A 177 -3.65 -3.71 -6.01
C ASN A 177 -4.31 -4.95 -6.67
N ASP A 178 -4.26 -5.06 -8.00
CA ASP A 178 -4.90 -6.15 -8.74
C ASP A 178 -4.41 -7.54 -8.32
N ARG A 179 -3.13 -7.65 -7.99
CA ARG A 179 -2.52 -8.90 -7.56
C ARG A 179 -2.99 -9.29 -6.17
N GLN A 180 -3.06 -8.37 -5.23
CA GLN A 180 -3.61 -8.58 -3.89
C GLN A 180 -5.10 -8.92 -3.94
N ARG A 181 -5.88 -8.24 -4.80
CA ARG A 181 -7.28 -8.61 -5.08
C ARG A 181 -7.39 -10.06 -5.58
N ALA A 182 -6.50 -10.48 -6.49
CA ALA A 182 -6.47 -11.85 -6.98
C ALA A 182 -6.15 -12.86 -5.86
N LEU A 183 -5.21 -12.55 -4.97
CA LEU A 183 -4.87 -13.40 -3.81
C LEU A 183 -6.05 -13.54 -2.84
N VAL A 184 -6.77 -12.44 -2.57
CA VAL A 184 -7.98 -12.47 -1.74
C VAL A 184 -9.04 -13.38 -2.38
N ARG A 185 -9.32 -13.21 -3.68
CA ARG A 185 -10.26 -14.07 -4.41
C ARG A 185 -9.86 -15.54 -4.36
N GLN A 186 -8.58 -15.84 -4.60
CA GLN A 186 -8.06 -17.21 -4.54
C GLN A 186 -8.30 -17.83 -3.15
N ARG A 187 -8.03 -17.09 -2.08
CA ARG A 187 -8.25 -17.57 -0.71
C ARG A 187 -9.73 -17.81 -0.43
N VAL A 188 -10.60 -16.87 -0.80
CA VAL A 188 -12.05 -17.01 -0.60
C VAL A 188 -12.55 -18.24 -1.35
N ASN A 189 -12.19 -18.40 -2.62
CA ASN A 189 -12.59 -19.56 -3.43
C ASN A 189 -12.09 -20.87 -2.83
N ALA A 190 -10.83 -20.93 -2.38
CA ALA A 190 -10.27 -22.15 -1.79
C ALA A 190 -10.93 -22.56 -0.47
N LYS A 191 -11.40 -21.59 0.34
CA LYS A 191 -12.04 -21.88 1.64
C LYS A 191 -13.54 -22.16 1.51
N TYR A 192 -14.22 -21.53 0.54
CA TYR A 192 -15.69 -21.50 0.47
C TYR A 192 -16.30 -22.15 -0.78
N LEU A 193 -15.52 -22.35 -1.84
CA LEU A 193 -15.99 -23.03 -3.05
C LEU A 193 -15.32 -24.39 -3.33
N PRO A 194 -14.69 -25.13 -2.39
CA PRO A 194 -14.12 -26.43 -2.73
C PRO A 194 -15.20 -27.43 -3.21
N SER A 195 -16.41 -27.38 -2.62
CA SER A 195 -17.50 -28.32 -2.94
C SER A 195 -18.21 -28.09 -4.29
N ILE A 196 -18.06 -26.92 -4.92
CA ILE A 196 -18.65 -26.70 -6.26
C ILE A 196 -17.97 -27.58 -7.31
N TRP A 197 -16.70 -27.92 -7.10
CA TRP A 197 -15.92 -28.75 -8.02
C TRP A 197 -16.05 -30.24 -7.70
N ASP A 198 -16.31 -30.60 -6.45
CA ASP A 198 -16.53 -32.01 -6.06
C ASP A 198 -17.86 -32.57 -6.61
N ASP A 199 -18.88 -31.71 -6.76
CA ASP A 199 -20.17 -32.06 -7.38
C ASP A 199 -20.21 -31.81 -8.90
N ALA A 200 -19.13 -31.29 -9.49
CA ALA A 200 -19.03 -31.15 -10.94
C ALA A 200 -18.81 -32.54 -11.56
N ALA A 201 -19.93 -33.20 -11.87
CA ALA A 201 -19.94 -34.39 -12.70
C ALA A 201 -19.29 -34.06 -14.06
N GLU A 202 -18.02 -34.44 -14.19
CA GLU A 202 -17.20 -34.40 -15.40
C GLU A 202 -16.75 -33.00 -15.86
N PHE A 203 -15.44 -32.78 -15.79
CA PHE A 203 -14.71 -31.89 -16.70
C PHE A 203 -14.05 -32.72 -17.79
#